data_AF-A0AAW2HAD8-F1
#
_entry.id   AF-A0AAW2HAD8-F1
#
_cell.length_a   1.000
_cell.length_b   1.000
_cell.length_c   1.000
_cell.angle_alpha   90.00
_cell.angle_beta   90.00
_cell.angle_gamma   90.00
#
_symmetry.space_group_name_H-M   'P 1'
#
loop_
_entity.id
_entity.type
_entity.pdbx_description
1 polymer ?
#
loop_
_entity_poly.entity_id
_entity_poly.type
_entity_poly.pdbx_seq_one_letter_code
_entity_poly.pdbx_strand_id
1 'polypeptide(L)'
;MFDYSDDEVSNKFITSRSRRKSGMKRRSKNRDDLREERTSAFGYANENFISDFGLVSGEAQPRELITEAYPPARIPDNHLNVIPLFKPRPLTLHTNRRGFPPQSNVVDHPDSFFKSIKVAVQMAQLFSLLPVTGYGGPNYKSVTFRWVHWKTIYFAIYLVGNTFILFCTALRSFSYGFTYDKSTGLVFFASSLMASLLLLQLATNWKKVNSDFAEMEFKLYKYNYPNGISKRFRIFTYVFMVLALVEHILSRVAQMQREVICSKDGSVISVVEAFIRNYYMEVFTYISFSLWIGIVLVILQFLCTFTWNFADLLLGLIGWTISSRFKLFNQALFKVQGQDRDSSFWKMTRMDYNELTDLTRKVDSYIQKLMLLSLGDNLYFICIQLLKGLNSNRKSGNIYETAYFLWSVGFLIIRTCFVTFTAAGIHDESKEAKTVLYSIPESSYCAETRRFLTQLSTNDVALTGCKFFSITRGLILTIAGTIVTYEVILVQFNTGDEDLPADGNNTYCMNF
;
A
#
# COMPACT_ATOMS: atom_id res chain seq x y z
N MET A 1 45.02 -43.16 38.48
CA MET A 1 46.42 -43.62 38.45
C MET A 1 46.47 -44.95 39.19
N PHE A 2 46.27 -46.02 38.43
CA PHE A 2 46.78 -47.39 38.59
C PHE A 2 45.91 -48.26 37.67
N ASP A 3 46.45 -48.46 36.47
CA ASP A 3 46.08 -49.54 35.55
C ASP A 3 46.39 -50.89 36.20
N TYR A 4 45.59 -51.90 35.88
CA TYR A 4 46.13 -53.19 35.44
C TYR A 4 45.09 -53.91 34.55
N SER A 5 45.51 -54.06 33.29
CA SER A 5 45.18 -55.03 32.24
C SER A 5 45.16 -56.48 32.78
N ASP A 6 44.69 -57.55 32.12
CA ASP A 6 44.45 -57.87 30.70
C ASP A 6 43.74 -59.26 30.63
N ASP A 7 43.40 -59.66 29.39
CA ASP A 7 43.19 -61.02 28.85
C ASP A 7 41.78 -61.66 28.98
N GLU A 8 40.99 -61.71 27.90
CA GLU A 8 41.02 -62.66 26.75
C GLU A 8 40.76 -64.13 27.12
N VAL A 9 39.69 -64.72 26.58
CA VAL A 9 39.77 -65.79 25.56
C VAL A 9 38.36 -66.29 25.17
N SER A 10 38.15 -66.23 23.86
CA SER A 10 37.13 -66.83 22.98
C SER A 10 36.72 -68.28 23.28
N ASN A 11 35.44 -68.61 23.03
CA ASN A 11 35.13 -69.84 22.31
C ASN A 11 33.91 -69.76 21.38
N LYS A 12 34.12 -70.32 20.18
CA LYS A 12 33.27 -70.34 18.97
C LYS A 12 32.33 -71.55 18.94
N PHE A 13 31.49 -71.56 17.89
CA PHE A 13 30.84 -72.66 17.14
C PHE A 13 29.32 -72.79 17.35
N ILE A 14 28.41 -73.04 16.37
CA ILE A 14 28.41 -73.46 14.94
C ILE A 14 27.03 -73.08 14.37
N THR A 15 26.97 -72.21 13.35
CA THR A 15 26.55 -72.46 11.95
C THR A 15 25.26 -73.27 11.68
N SER A 16 24.34 -72.69 10.90
CA SER A 16 23.93 -73.29 9.62
C SER A 16 23.42 -72.24 8.62
N ARG A 17 23.79 -72.46 7.35
CA ARG A 17 23.63 -71.63 6.14
C ARG A 17 22.31 -71.97 5.43
N SER A 18 21.72 -71.00 4.70
CA SER A 18 21.39 -71.09 3.26
C SER A 18 20.72 -69.78 2.78
N ARG A 19 21.45 -68.86 2.12
CA ARG A 19 21.45 -68.58 0.66
C ARG A 19 20.06 -68.41 -0.01
N ARG A 20 19.75 -67.17 -0.42
CA ARG A 20 19.55 -66.80 -1.85
C ARG A 20 19.65 -65.29 -2.07
N LYS A 21 20.55 -64.90 -2.98
CA LYS A 21 20.70 -63.58 -3.60
C LYS A 21 19.56 -63.33 -4.60
N SER A 22 18.97 -62.13 -4.63
CA SER A 22 18.51 -61.42 -5.84
C SER A 22 17.85 -60.09 -5.43
N GLY A 23 18.15 -58.99 -6.12
CA GLY A 23 17.30 -57.78 -6.05
C GLY A 23 17.96 -56.42 -5.79
N MET A 24 19.19 -56.16 -6.25
CA MET A 24 19.80 -54.83 -6.19
C MET A 24 20.03 -54.30 -7.61
N LYS A 25 18.96 -53.84 -8.27
CA LYS A 25 18.94 -53.02 -9.50
C LYS A 25 17.50 -52.64 -9.86
N ARG A 26 16.90 -51.68 -9.14
CA ARG A 26 15.64 -50.98 -9.53
C ARG A 26 15.35 -49.84 -8.54
N ARG A 27 16.19 -48.80 -8.51
CA ARG A 27 15.83 -47.54 -7.81
C ARG A 27 16.52 -46.27 -8.28
N SER A 28 17.46 -46.35 -9.25
CA SER A 28 18.07 -45.15 -9.85
C SER A 28 17.56 -44.78 -11.24
N LYS A 29 16.67 -45.57 -11.88
CA LYS A 29 16.19 -45.25 -13.24
C LYS A 29 14.96 -44.33 -13.26
N ASN A 30 14.09 -44.38 -12.24
CA ASN A 30 12.90 -43.53 -12.17
C ASN A 30 13.17 -42.07 -11.79
N ARG A 31 14.34 -41.71 -11.26
CA ARG A 31 14.59 -40.35 -10.75
C ARG A 31 15.14 -39.41 -11.83
N ASP A 32 15.75 -39.98 -12.88
CA ASP A 32 16.25 -39.23 -14.02
C ASP A 32 15.17 -39.09 -15.12
N ASP A 33 14.36 -40.13 -15.36
CA ASP A 33 13.21 -40.07 -16.30
C ASP A 33 12.15 -39.03 -15.85
N LEU A 34 11.89 -38.90 -14.54
CA LEU A 34 10.97 -37.88 -13.97
C LEU A 34 11.54 -36.44 -14.02
N ARG A 35 12.85 -36.29 -14.21
CA ARG A 35 13.53 -34.98 -14.31
C ARG A 35 13.57 -34.49 -15.76
N GLU A 36 13.69 -35.42 -16.72
CA GLU A 36 13.60 -35.15 -18.16
C GLU A 36 12.17 -34.81 -18.59
N GLU A 37 11.15 -35.48 -18.03
CA GLU A 37 9.74 -35.19 -18.31
C GLU A 37 9.26 -33.84 -17.72
N ARG A 38 9.85 -33.41 -16.59
CA ARG A 38 9.62 -32.05 -16.02
C ARG A 38 10.30 -30.93 -16.77
N THR A 39 11.42 -31.20 -17.45
CA THR A 39 12.15 -30.18 -18.23
C THR A 39 11.61 -30.05 -19.65
N SER A 40 11.11 -31.13 -20.25
CA SER A 40 10.41 -31.07 -21.55
C SER A 40 9.02 -30.42 -21.44
N ALA A 41 8.26 -30.66 -20.36
CA ALA A 41 6.97 -30.00 -20.13
C ALA A 41 7.10 -28.49 -19.85
N PHE A 42 8.19 -28.05 -19.19
CA PHE A 42 8.48 -26.62 -19.00
C PHE A 42 8.92 -25.92 -20.29
N GLY A 43 9.59 -26.64 -21.21
CA GLY A 43 9.96 -26.13 -22.53
C GLY A 43 8.75 -25.95 -23.46
N TYR A 44 7.86 -26.94 -23.51
CA TYR A 44 6.65 -26.89 -24.36
C TYR A 44 5.58 -25.91 -23.87
N ALA A 45 5.47 -25.68 -22.55
CA ALA A 45 4.54 -24.69 -22.01
C ALA A 45 5.00 -23.24 -22.27
N ASN A 46 6.31 -23.02 -22.46
CA ASN A 46 6.87 -21.69 -22.70
C ASN A 46 6.81 -21.28 -24.18
N GLU A 47 6.93 -22.23 -25.11
CA GLU A 47 6.80 -21.95 -26.56
C GLU A 47 5.35 -21.64 -26.97
N ASN A 48 4.35 -22.28 -26.37
CA ASN A 48 2.93 -22.00 -26.65
C ASN A 48 2.39 -20.74 -25.95
N PHE A 49 3.07 -20.20 -24.93
CA PHE A 49 2.65 -18.96 -24.27
C PHE A 49 3.23 -17.71 -24.95
N ILE A 50 4.33 -17.86 -25.69
CA ILE A 50 4.97 -16.78 -26.46
C ILE A 50 4.32 -16.60 -27.85
N SER A 51 3.62 -17.62 -28.39
CA SER A 51 2.86 -17.48 -29.64
C SER A 51 1.52 -16.74 -29.49
N ASP A 52 0.93 -16.71 -28.29
CA ASP A 52 -0.37 -16.07 -28.04
C ASP A 52 -0.30 -14.58 -27.68
N PHE A 53 0.90 -14.04 -27.46
CA PHE A 53 1.14 -12.60 -27.39
C PHE A 53 2.00 -12.16 -28.58
N GLY A 54 1.33 -11.95 -29.72
CA GLY A 54 1.93 -11.40 -30.94
C GLY A 54 2.52 -10.01 -30.74
N LEU A 55 3.79 -9.94 -30.33
CA LEU A 55 4.69 -8.84 -30.62
C LEU A 55 5.43 -9.16 -31.91
N VAL A 56 4.79 -8.88 -33.05
CA VAL A 56 5.47 -8.80 -34.34
C VAL A 56 5.47 -7.34 -34.78
N SER A 57 6.68 -6.79 -34.83
CA SER A 57 7.03 -5.58 -35.58
C SER A 57 6.66 -5.76 -37.05
N GLY A 58 5.86 -4.86 -37.62
CA GLY A 58 5.46 -4.91 -39.03
C GLY A 58 4.90 -3.59 -39.54
N GLU A 59 5.44 -3.16 -40.68
CA GLU A 59 5.26 -1.87 -41.34
C GLU A 59 3.81 -1.55 -41.76
N ALA A 60 3.57 -0.24 -41.93
CA ALA A 60 2.32 0.31 -42.44
C ALA A 60 2.15 0.09 -43.95
N GLN A 61 0.93 -0.27 -44.38
CA GLN A 61 0.30 0.15 -45.64
C GLN A 61 -1.23 -0.11 -45.62
N PRO A 62 -2.04 0.59 -46.45
CA PRO A 62 -3.36 1.10 -46.07
C PRO A 62 -4.51 0.12 -46.36
N ARG A 63 -5.58 0.19 -45.56
CA ARG A 63 -6.85 -0.50 -45.85
C ARG A 63 -7.93 0.47 -46.31
N GLU A 64 -8.59 0.05 -47.38
CA GLU A 64 -9.65 0.70 -48.13
C GLU A 64 -10.91 0.98 -47.29
N LEU A 65 -11.59 2.08 -47.63
CA LEU A 65 -12.92 2.46 -47.15
C LEU A 65 -13.97 1.45 -47.63
N ILE A 66 -14.68 0.81 -46.70
CA ILE A 66 -16.00 0.23 -46.97
C ILE A 66 -16.99 0.96 -46.08
N THR A 67 -17.82 1.79 -46.71
CA THR A 67 -18.98 2.45 -46.12
C THR A 67 -20.16 1.48 -46.09
N GLU A 68 -20.58 1.05 -44.90
CA GLU A 68 -21.92 0.48 -44.68
C GLU A 68 -22.70 1.39 -43.73
N ALA A 69 -23.81 1.94 -44.25
CA ALA A 69 -24.71 2.82 -43.53
C ALA A 69 -25.74 2.00 -42.74
N TYR A 70 -25.75 2.14 -41.41
CA TYR A 70 -26.85 1.66 -40.56
C TYR A 70 -27.90 2.76 -40.37
N PRO A 71 -29.21 2.47 -40.43
CA PRO A 71 -30.26 3.43 -40.16
C PRO A 71 -30.40 3.71 -38.65
N PRO A 72 -30.81 4.92 -38.22
CA PRO A 72 -30.92 5.24 -36.81
C PRO A 72 -32.18 4.62 -36.18
N ALA A 73 -32.00 4.00 -35.02
CA ALA A 73 -33.07 3.47 -34.18
C ALA A 73 -33.90 4.61 -33.55
N ARG A 74 -35.24 4.51 -33.63
CA ARG A 74 -36.20 5.37 -32.92
C ARG A 74 -36.18 5.08 -31.42
N ILE A 75 -36.03 6.12 -30.61
CA ILE A 75 -36.26 6.09 -29.16
C ILE A 75 -37.64 6.72 -28.89
N PRO A 76 -38.54 6.07 -28.13
CA PRO A 76 -39.85 6.65 -27.82
C PRO A 76 -39.76 7.70 -26.69
N ASP A 77 -40.48 8.81 -26.88
CA ASP A 77 -40.69 9.88 -25.89
C ASP A 77 -41.46 9.35 -24.68
N ASN A 78 -40.83 9.39 -23.50
CA ASN A 78 -41.54 9.28 -22.23
C ASN A 78 -41.18 10.47 -21.34
N HIS A 79 -42.16 11.36 -21.18
CA HIS A 79 -42.15 12.46 -20.23
C HIS A 79 -42.16 11.92 -18.78
N LEU A 80 -41.02 11.99 -18.08
CA LEU A 80 -40.99 12.00 -16.62
C LEU A 80 -40.56 13.38 -16.12
N ASN A 81 -41.51 14.09 -15.51
CA ASN A 81 -41.27 15.32 -14.76
C ASN A 81 -40.43 15.01 -13.52
N VAL A 82 -39.12 15.32 -13.58
CA VAL A 82 -38.26 15.39 -12.41
C VAL A 82 -38.13 16.85 -11.99
N ILE A 83 -38.71 17.20 -10.84
CA ILE A 83 -38.58 18.51 -10.20
C ILE A 83 -37.11 18.67 -9.71
N PRO A 84 -36.33 19.65 -10.18
CA PRO A 84 -34.99 19.87 -9.65
C PRO A 84 -35.07 20.72 -8.37
N LEU A 85 -34.99 20.05 -7.21
CA LEU A 85 -34.55 20.70 -5.97
C LEU A 85 -33.07 21.11 -6.16
N PHE A 86 -32.82 22.42 -6.07
CA PHE A 86 -31.56 23.14 -6.28
C PHE A 86 -31.25 23.59 -7.71
N LYS A 87 -31.62 24.85 -8.01
CA LYS A 87 -30.98 25.65 -9.06
C LYS A 87 -29.50 25.86 -8.72
N PRO A 88 -28.54 25.46 -9.57
CA PRO A 88 -27.17 25.92 -9.42
C PRO A 88 -27.12 27.43 -9.68
N ARG A 89 -26.57 28.19 -8.72
CA ARG A 89 -26.19 29.59 -8.98
C ARG A 89 -25.16 29.60 -10.11
N PRO A 90 -25.34 30.41 -11.18
CA PRO A 90 -24.31 30.56 -12.19
C PRO A 90 -23.08 31.20 -11.54
N LEU A 91 -21.95 30.48 -11.57
CA LEU A 91 -20.63 31.06 -11.31
C LEU A 91 -20.23 31.81 -12.57
N THR A 92 -20.41 33.14 -12.56
CA THR A 92 -19.80 34.02 -13.54
C THR A 92 -18.28 33.89 -13.42
N LEU A 93 -17.65 33.30 -14.46
CA LEU A 93 -16.23 33.43 -14.70
C LEU A 93 -15.97 34.91 -15.03
N HIS A 94 -15.85 35.74 -14.00
CA HIS A 94 -15.38 37.09 -14.17
C HIS A 94 -13.94 37.00 -14.69
N THR A 95 -13.75 37.40 -15.95
CA THR A 95 -12.48 37.89 -16.49
C THR A 95 -12.11 39.20 -15.79
N ASN A 96 -12.02 39.19 -14.46
CA ASN A 96 -11.62 40.35 -13.71
C ASN A 96 -10.09 40.42 -13.74
N ARG A 97 -9.55 41.41 -14.44
CA ARG A 97 -8.25 42.03 -14.11
C ARG A 97 -8.30 42.73 -12.73
N ARG A 98 -8.94 42.13 -11.73
CA ARG A 98 -8.81 42.58 -10.33
C ARG A 98 -7.63 41.80 -9.77
N GLY A 99 -6.65 42.54 -9.24
CA GLY A 99 -5.41 41.99 -8.70
C GLY A 99 -5.66 40.78 -7.80
N PHE A 100 -4.66 39.90 -7.73
CA PHE A 100 -4.69 38.75 -6.83
C PHE A 100 -5.23 39.20 -5.46
N PRO A 101 -6.19 38.47 -4.88
CA PRO A 101 -6.59 38.74 -3.51
C PRO A 101 -5.33 38.78 -2.62
N PRO A 102 -5.31 39.58 -1.54
CA PRO A 102 -4.18 39.62 -0.63
C PRO A 102 -3.81 38.19 -0.26
N GLN A 103 -2.52 37.85 -0.33
CA GLN A 103 -2.06 36.48 -0.12
C GLN A 103 -2.56 35.91 1.23
N SER A 104 -2.77 36.79 2.22
CA SER A 104 -3.41 36.46 3.51
C SER A 104 -4.79 35.82 3.40
N ASN A 105 -5.65 36.27 2.47
CA ASN A 105 -7.04 35.82 2.36
C ASN A 105 -7.17 34.44 1.71
N VAL A 106 -6.26 34.10 0.79
CA VAL A 106 -6.24 32.77 0.16
C VAL A 106 -5.57 31.74 1.06
N VAL A 107 -4.51 32.15 1.76
CA VAL A 107 -3.75 31.29 2.67
C VAL A 107 -4.54 30.90 3.93
N ASP A 108 -5.53 31.69 4.33
CA ASP A 108 -6.34 31.43 5.53
C ASP A 108 -7.68 30.70 5.23
N HIS A 109 -7.86 30.17 4.03
CA HIS A 109 -9.10 29.47 3.69
C HIS A 109 -9.29 28.20 4.57
N PRO A 110 -10.49 27.94 5.12
CA PRO A 110 -10.75 26.77 5.99
C PRO A 110 -10.41 25.44 5.32
N ASP A 111 -10.66 25.33 4.01
CA ASP A 111 -10.38 24.13 3.20
C ASP A 111 -8.96 24.11 2.58
N SER A 112 -8.03 24.97 3.03
CA SER A 112 -6.63 24.90 2.60
C SER A 112 -5.96 23.58 2.99
N PHE A 113 -4.95 23.16 2.24
CA PHE A 113 -4.18 21.94 2.56
C PHE A 113 -3.66 21.97 4.00
N PHE A 114 -3.08 23.12 4.40
CA PHE A 114 -2.55 23.32 5.75
C PHE A 114 -3.59 23.05 6.85
N LYS A 115 -4.81 23.60 6.72
CA LYS A 115 -5.88 23.38 7.70
C LYS A 115 -6.47 21.98 7.62
N SER A 116 -6.57 21.43 6.41
CA SER A 116 -7.17 20.10 6.16
C SER A 116 -6.31 18.97 6.71
N ILE A 117 -4.99 19.04 6.55
CA ILE A 117 -4.06 17.98 6.99
C ILE A 117 -3.75 18.03 8.49
N LYS A 118 -4.10 19.13 9.17
CA LYS A 118 -3.76 19.40 10.58
C LYS A 118 -4.10 18.24 11.51
N VAL A 119 -5.32 17.69 11.41
CA VAL A 119 -5.77 16.61 12.31
C VAL A 119 -4.96 15.34 12.10
N ALA A 120 -4.67 14.98 10.85
CA ALA A 120 -3.82 13.83 10.54
C ALA A 120 -2.42 13.98 11.14
N VAL A 121 -1.81 15.17 11.01
CA VAL A 121 -0.50 15.45 11.60
C VAL A 121 -0.54 15.43 13.12
N GLN A 122 -1.58 15.96 13.75
CA GLN A 122 -1.73 15.92 15.20
C GLN A 122 -1.87 14.48 15.73
N MET A 123 -2.63 13.64 15.03
CA MET A 123 -2.74 12.22 15.36
C MET A 123 -1.39 11.51 15.20
N ALA A 124 -0.64 11.78 14.13
CA ALA A 124 0.71 11.24 13.93
C ALA A 124 1.64 11.47 15.13
N GLN A 125 1.55 12.67 15.71
CA GLN A 125 2.39 13.09 16.84
C GLN A 125 2.10 12.31 18.13
N LEU A 126 0.88 11.79 18.31
CA LEU A 126 0.55 10.89 19.43
C LEU A 126 1.34 9.58 19.32
N PHE A 127 1.52 9.09 18.09
CA PHE A 127 2.24 7.86 17.78
C PHE A 127 3.72 8.07 17.50
N SER A 128 4.30 9.18 17.97
CA SER A 128 5.72 9.48 17.79
C SER A 128 6.14 9.65 16.33
N LEU A 129 5.26 10.14 15.45
CA LEU A 129 5.51 10.32 14.02
C LEU A 129 5.45 11.78 13.60
N LEU A 130 6.14 12.08 12.49
CA LEU A 130 6.17 13.39 11.84
C LEU A 130 6.35 14.54 12.86
N PRO A 131 7.52 14.65 13.53
CA PRO A 131 7.75 15.53 14.68
C PRO A 131 7.86 17.02 14.29
N VAL A 132 6.78 17.58 13.76
CA VAL A 132 6.65 18.98 13.36
C VAL A 132 5.90 19.80 14.41
N THR A 133 6.11 21.11 14.39
CA THR A 133 5.48 22.06 15.30
C THR A 133 4.81 23.18 14.51
N GLY A 134 3.98 23.99 15.18
CA GLY A 134 3.43 25.21 14.56
C GLY A 134 2.03 25.11 13.96
N TYR A 135 1.34 23.96 14.04
CA TYR A 135 -0.06 23.81 13.61
C TYR A 135 -1.10 24.56 14.48
N GLY A 136 -0.66 25.16 15.59
CA GLY A 136 -1.45 26.12 16.37
C GLY A 136 -1.40 27.55 15.80
N GLY A 137 -0.51 27.81 14.83
CA GLY A 137 -0.41 29.12 14.18
C GLY A 137 -1.47 29.33 13.10
N PRO A 138 -1.57 30.57 12.58
CA PRO A 138 -2.64 30.97 11.66
C PRO A 138 -2.47 30.40 10.25
N ASN A 139 -1.24 30.07 9.82
CA ASN A 139 -0.96 29.69 8.44
C ASN A 139 0.23 28.73 8.31
N TYR A 140 0.49 28.24 7.08
CA TYR A 140 1.58 27.30 6.82
C TYR A 140 2.98 27.79 7.21
N LYS A 141 3.21 29.11 7.33
CA LYS A 141 4.54 29.65 7.64
C LYS A 141 4.98 29.35 9.08
N SER A 142 4.03 29.10 9.99
CA SER A 142 4.34 28.73 11.37
C SER A 142 4.86 27.30 11.49
N VAL A 143 4.63 26.46 10.48
CA VAL A 143 5.06 25.06 10.50
C VAL A 143 6.58 24.98 10.43
N THR A 144 7.20 24.37 11.44
CA THR A 144 8.65 24.17 11.50
C THR A 144 9.00 22.83 12.12
N PHE A 145 10.13 22.28 11.67
CA PHE A 145 10.78 21.13 12.29
C PHE A 145 11.98 21.64 13.12
N ARG A 146 12.19 21.03 14.29
CA ARG A 146 13.31 21.34 15.19
C ARG A 146 13.90 20.05 15.72
N TRP A 147 15.23 19.91 15.65
CA TRP A 147 15.93 18.74 16.18
C TRP A 147 15.83 18.67 17.71
N VAL A 148 15.99 19.80 18.39
CA VAL A 148 15.88 19.90 19.85
C VAL A 148 14.45 20.28 20.24
N HIS A 149 13.56 19.29 20.28
CA HIS A 149 12.17 19.44 20.72
C HIS A 149 11.66 18.12 21.28
N TRP A 150 10.78 18.15 22.28
CA TRP A 150 10.32 16.93 22.98
C TRP A 150 9.69 15.90 22.03
N LYS A 151 8.97 16.34 20.99
CA LYS A 151 8.42 15.46 19.94
C LYS A 151 9.50 14.72 19.14
N THR A 152 10.62 15.38 18.87
CA THR A 152 11.76 14.79 18.16
C THR A 152 12.54 13.83 19.06
N ILE A 153 12.63 14.13 20.35
CA ILE A 153 13.20 13.22 21.36
C ILE A 153 12.32 11.97 21.50
N TYR A 154 11.00 12.13 21.57
CA TYR A 154 10.04 11.01 21.57
C TYR A 154 10.22 10.14 20.32
N PHE A 155 10.31 10.76 19.14
CA PHE A 155 10.65 10.08 17.87
C PHE A 155 11.98 9.31 17.95
N ALA A 156 13.03 9.92 18.51
CA ALA A 156 14.34 9.28 18.62
C ALA A 156 14.32 8.05 19.53
N ILE A 157 13.62 8.10 20.67
CA ILE A 157 13.45 6.95 21.59
C ILE A 157 12.74 5.80 20.87
N TYR A 158 11.65 6.10 20.17
CA TYR A 158 10.94 5.12 19.35
C TYR A 158 11.85 4.50 18.28
N LEU A 159 12.63 5.33 17.56
CA LEU A 159 13.55 4.87 16.52
C LEU A 159 14.60 3.89 17.07
N VAL A 160 15.24 4.23 18.19
CA VAL A 160 16.23 3.38 18.87
C VAL A 160 15.60 2.06 19.30
N GLY A 161 14.41 2.11 19.90
CA GLY A 161 13.67 0.91 20.31
C GLY A 161 13.34 -0.01 19.12
N ASN A 162 12.85 0.55 18.01
CA ASN A 162 12.54 -0.22 16.80
C ASN A 162 13.81 -0.82 16.18
N THR A 163 14.91 -0.07 16.11
CA THR A 163 16.22 -0.59 15.66
C THR A 163 16.70 -1.75 16.52
N PHE A 164 16.55 -1.66 17.83
CA PHE A 164 16.90 -2.73 18.76
C PHE A 164 16.07 -4.01 18.50
N ILE A 165 14.75 -3.88 18.37
CA ILE A 165 13.88 -5.04 18.08
C ILE A 165 14.23 -5.66 16.72
N LEU A 166 14.45 -4.85 15.69
CA LEU A 166 14.86 -5.32 14.38
C LEU A 166 16.19 -6.10 14.46
N PHE A 167 17.17 -5.59 15.22
CA PHE A 167 18.45 -6.26 15.42
C PHE A 167 18.27 -7.64 16.08
N CYS A 168 17.52 -7.72 17.19
CA CYS A 168 17.19 -8.98 17.85
C CYS A 168 16.46 -9.96 16.90
N THR A 169 15.50 -9.46 16.14
CA THR A 169 14.75 -10.27 15.15
C THR A 169 15.70 -10.81 14.07
N ALA A 170 16.59 -9.97 13.53
CA ALA A 170 17.57 -10.36 12.52
C ALA A 170 18.52 -11.44 13.06
N LEU A 171 19.11 -11.22 14.24
CA LEU A 171 19.98 -12.20 14.88
C LEU A 171 19.28 -13.55 15.07
N ARG A 172 18.01 -13.54 15.51
CA ARG A 172 17.23 -14.77 15.69
C ARG A 172 16.98 -15.47 14.35
N SER A 173 16.61 -14.73 13.30
CA SER A 173 16.40 -15.31 11.97
C SER A 173 17.67 -15.90 11.36
N PHE A 174 18.84 -15.28 11.58
CA PHE A 174 20.13 -15.85 11.14
C PHE A 174 20.52 -17.10 11.95
N SER A 175 20.22 -17.12 13.25
CA SER A 175 20.61 -18.22 14.15
C SER A 175 19.74 -19.47 13.96
N TYR A 176 18.44 -19.30 13.72
CA TYR A 176 17.45 -20.40 13.71
C TYR A 176 16.81 -20.65 12.33
N GLY A 177 17.38 -20.08 11.27
CA GLY A 177 16.95 -20.25 9.88
C GLY A 177 15.75 -19.36 9.46
N PHE A 178 15.67 -19.12 8.15
CA PHE A 178 14.69 -18.24 7.51
C PHE A 178 13.49 -19.04 6.98
N THR A 179 12.29 -18.74 7.47
CA THR A 179 11.01 -19.25 6.93
C THR A 179 10.09 -18.07 6.60
N TYR A 180 9.08 -18.25 5.74
CA TYR A 180 8.16 -17.16 5.38
C TYR A 180 7.41 -16.62 6.61
N ASP A 181 7.02 -17.49 7.55
CA ASP A 181 6.39 -17.07 8.81
C ASP A 181 7.32 -16.22 9.68
N LYS A 182 8.58 -16.63 9.80
CA LYS A 182 9.62 -15.87 10.53
C LYS A 182 9.99 -14.56 9.81
N SER A 183 9.87 -14.51 8.48
CA SER A 183 10.17 -13.32 7.69
C SER A 183 9.19 -12.16 7.95
N THR A 184 7.96 -12.46 8.41
CA THR A 184 6.93 -11.44 8.67
C THR A 184 7.40 -10.43 9.71
N GLY A 185 8.02 -10.88 10.80
CA GLY A 185 8.56 -10.00 11.85
C GLY A 185 9.68 -9.11 11.32
N LEU A 186 10.63 -9.69 10.56
CA LEU A 186 11.72 -8.94 9.96
C LEU A 186 11.24 -7.84 9.02
N VAL A 187 10.35 -8.19 8.09
CA VAL A 187 9.80 -7.23 7.12
C VAL A 187 9.03 -6.15 7.86
N PHE A 188 8.21 -6.51 8.85
CA PHE A 188 7.45 -5.55 9.65
C PHE A 188 8.33 -4.53 10.37
N PHE A 189 9.35 -4.97 11.12
CA PHE A 189 10.22 -4.04 11.85
C PHE A 189 11.13 -3.24 10.92
N ALA A 190 11.66 -3.88 9.86
CA ALA A 190 12.51 -3.20 8.89
C ALA A 190 11.73 -2.13 8.12
N SER A 191 10.52 -2.45 7.66
CA SER A 191 9.71 -1.52 6.91
C SER A 191 9.18 -0.40 7.78
N SER A 192 8.80 -0.68 9.02
CA SER A 192 8.42 0.34 9.99
C SER A 192 9.59 1.29 10.32
N LEU A 193 10.82 0.77 10.44
CA LEU A 193 12.01 1.59 10.63
C LEU A 193 12.26 2.50 9.42
N MET A 194 12.20 1.94 8.21
CA MET A 194 12.35 2.71 6.96
C MET A 194 11.25 3.77 6.82
N ALA A 195 9.99 3.44 7.09
CA ALA A 195 8.87 4.37 7.04
C ALA A 195 9.07 5.51 8.05
N SER A 196 9.54 5.20 9.26
CA SER A 196 9.86 6.19 10.30
C SER A 196 10.94 7.16 9.82
N LEU A 197 12.05 6.65 9.26
CA LEU A 197 13.13 7.48 8.72
C LEU A 197 12.66 8.37 7.56
N LEU A 198 11.84 7.84 6.66
CA LEU A 198 11.25 8.60 5.55
C LEU A 198 10.26 9.66 6.05
N LEU A 199 9.47 9.37 7.08
CA LEU A 199 8.60 10.35 7.74
C LEU A 199 9.40 11.44 8.46
N LEU A 200 10.55 11.11 9.05
CA LEU A 200 11.48 12.12 9.59
C LEU A 200 12.05 13.00 8.48
N GLN A 201 12.50 12.40 7.37
CA GLN A 201 12.97 13.14 6.19
C GLN A 201 11.87 14.07 5.66
N LEU A 202 10.62 13.59 5.59
CA LEU A 202 9.47 14.38 5.21
C LEU A 202 9.21 15.51 6.22
N ALA A 203 9.32 15.25 7.51
CA ALA A 203 9.16 16.26 8.57
C ALA A 203 10.14 17.44 8.38
N THR A 204 11.40 17.17 8.01
CA THR A 204 12.39 18.22 7.73
C THR A 204 12.04 19.10 6.53
N ASN A 205 11.35 18.52 5.52
CA ASN A 205 10.89 19.23 4.33
C ASN A 205 9.43 19.72 4.44
N TRP A 206 8.77 19.47 5.56
CA TRP A 206 7.32 19.65 5.68
C TRP A 206 6.86 21.10 5.49
N LYS A 207 7.71 22.07 5.89
CA LYS A 207 7.46 23.48 5.61
C LYS A 207 7.43 23.76 4.10
N LYS A 208 8.33 23.15 3.33
CA LYS A 208 8.37 23.28 1.85
C LYS A 208 7.13 22.66 1.22
N VAL A 209 6.74 21.46 1.66
CA VAL A 209 5.49 20.80 1.21
C VAL A 209 4.29 21.74 1.38
N ASN A 210 4.08 22.28 2.58
CA ASN A 210 2.96 23.18 2.83
C ASN A 210 3.07 24.50 2.04
N SER A 211 4.30 25.00 1.83
CA SER A 211 4.54 26.20 1.02
C SER A 211 4.20 25.97 -0.46
N ASP A 212 4.58 24.83 -1.03
CA ASP A 212 4.30 24.46 -2.41
C ASP A 212 2.78 24.32 -2.62
N PHE A 213 2.07 23.69 -1.68
CA PHE A 213 0.60 23.67 -1.70
C PHE A 213 0.01 25.08 -1.62
N ALA A 214 0.46 25.91 -0.69
CA ALA A 214 -0.06 27.26 -0.52
C ALA A 214 0.21 28.16 -1.74
N GLU A 215 1.35 28.00 -2.42
CA GLU A 215 1.67 28.69 -3.67
C GLU A 215 0.70 28.29 -4.78
N MET A 216 0.48 26.98 -4.98
CA MET A 216 -0.50 26.49 -5.96
C MET A 216 -1.92 26.97 -5.63
N GLU A 217 -2.33 26.90 -4.36
CA GLU A 217 -3.65 27.36 -3.90
C GLU A 217 -3.85 28.86 -4.14
N PHE A 218 -2.78 29.66 -3.97
CA PHE A 218 -2.79 31.08 -4.29
C PHE A 218 -2.94 31.36 -5.78
N LYS A 219 -2.17 30.67 -6.65
CA LYS A 219 -2.25 30.89 -8.11
C LYS A 219 -3.57 30.41 -8.69
N LEU A 220 -4.14 29.34 -8.13
CA LEU A 220 -5.37 28.70 -8.61
C LEU A 220 -6.62 29.10 -7.82
N TYR A 221 -6.57 30.20 -7.05
CA TYR A 221 -7.68 30.66 -6.20
C TYR A 221 -9.01 30.84 -6.97
N LYS A 222 -8.93 31.15 -8.27
CA LYS A 222 -10.10 31.33 -9.16
C LYS A 222 -10.95 30.07 -9.33
N TYR A 223 -10.37 28.88 -9.10
CA TYR A 223 -11.07 27.61 -9.14
C TYR A 223 -11.72 27.23 -7.79
N ASN A 224 -11.55 28.08 -6.77
CA ASN A 224 -12.01 27.87 -5.41
C ASN A 224 -11.39 26.62 -4.74
N TYR A 225 -11.91 26.22 -3.59
CA TYR A 225 -11.48 25.05 -2.83
C TYR A 225 -12.49 23.90 -2.97
N PRO A 226 -12.04 22.63 -2.84
CA PRO A 226 -12.96 21.51 -2.81
C PRO A 226 -13.85 21.61 -1.57
N ASN A 227 -15.16 21.72 -1.77
CA ASN A 227 -16.11 22.02 -0.71
C ASN A 227 -16.01 21.02 0.46
N GLY A 228 -15.67 21.54 1.65
CA GLY A 228 -15.68 20.79 2.90
C GLY A 228 -14.60 19.71 3.00
N ILE A 229 -13.51 19.82 2.22
CA ILE A 229 -12.39 18.87 2.26
C ILE A 229 -11.77 18.77 3.66
N SER A 230 -11.68 19.87 4.41
CA SER A 230 -11.18 19.85 5.79
C SER A 230 -12.02 18.99 6.72
N LYS A 231 -13.36 19.12 6.62
CA LYS A 231 -14.27 18.31 7.43
C LYS A 231 -14.16 16.82 7.05
N ARG A 232 -14.08 16.53 5.75
CA ARG A 232 -13.91 15.16 5.24
C ARG A 232 -12.59 14.54 5.69
N PHE A 233 -11.49 15.27 5.60
CA PHE A 233 -10.16 14.82 6.04
C PHE A 233 -10.16 14.51 7.54
N ARG A 234 -10.78 15.36 8.35
CA ARG A 234 -10.91 15.13 9.79
C ARG A 234 -11.70 13.86 10.09
N ILE A 235 -12.88 13.69 9.52
CA ILE A 235 -13.73 12.50 9.74
C ILE A 235 -12.99 11.25 9.27
N PHE A 236 -12.44 11.29 8.06
CA PHE A 236 -11.73 10.15 7.47
C PHE A 236 -10.50 9.76 8.30
N THR A 237 -9.69 10.72 8.73
CA THR A 237 -8.53 10.48 9.62
C THR A 237 -8.98 9.76 10.89
N TYR A 238 -10.04 10.23 11.56
CA TYR A 238 -10.52 9.57 12.78
C TYR A 238 -10.99 8.14 12.52
N VAL A 239 -11.83 7.94 11.51
CA VAL A 239 -12.34 6.61 11.16
C VAL A 239 -11.20 5.66 10.81
N PHE A 240 -10.26 6.09 9.98
CA PHE A 240 -9.12 5.29 9.55
C PHE A 240 -8.25 4.86 10.74
N MET A 241 -7.93 5.80 11.65
CA MET A 241 -7.10 5.51 12.81
C MET A 241 -7.82 4.64 13.85
N VAL A 242 -9.15 4.77 13.99
CA VAL A 242 -9.95 3.88 14.83
C VAL A 242 -10.01 2.47 14.24
N LEU A 243 -10.20 2.32 12.94
CA LEU A 243 -10.16 1.00 12.29
C LEU A 243 -8.78 0.33 12.44
N ALA A 244 -7.69 1.10 12.32
CA ALA A 244 -6.34 0.61 12.59
C ALA A 244 -6.16 0.17 14.05
N LEU A 245 -6.75 0.90 15.01
CA LEU A 245 -6.75 0.51 16.43
C LEU A 245 -7.55 -0.78 16.67
N VAL A 246 -8.73 -0.90 16.06
CA VAL A 246 -9.59 -2.08 16.18
C VAL A 246 -8.89 -3.30 15.60
N GLU A 247 -8.27 -3.18 14.42
CA GLU A 247 -7.43 -4.24 13.88
C GLU A 247 -6.37 -4.61 14.91
N HIS A 248 -5.59 -3.64 15.39
CA HIS A 248 -4.46 -3.94 16.28
C HIS A 248 -4.94 -4.70 17.52
N ILE A 249 -6.04 -4.27 18.14
CA ILE A 249 -6.61 -4.95 19.31
C ILE A 249 -7.08 -6.36 18.93
N LEU A 250 -7.81 -6.53 17.83
CA LEU A 250 -8.28 -7.85 17.39
C LEU A 250 -7.12 -8.79 17.09
N SER A 251 -6.04 -8.30 16.48
CA SER A 251 -4.85 -9.09 16.19
C SER A 251 -4.15 -9.53 17.47
N ARG A 252 -4.10 -8.69 18.51
CA ARG A 252 -3.61 -9.08 19.85
C ARG A 252 -4.51 -10.12 20.50
N VAL A 253 -5.83 -9.92 20.49
CA VAL A 253 -6.80 -10.83 21.12
C VAL A 253 -6.75 -12.21 20.46
N ALA A 254 -6.75 -12.28 19.13
CA ALA A 254 -6.66 -13.53 18.39
C ALA A 254 -5.39 -14.32 18.70
N GLN A 255 -4.29 -13.63 18.98
CA GLN A 255 -3.04 -14.27 19.39
C GLN A 255 -3.09 -14.74 20.85
N MET A 256 -3.62 -13.91 21.75
CA MET A 256 -3.75 -14.26 23.17
C MET A 256 -4.67 -15.46 23.39
N GLN A 257 -5.75 -15.58 22.63
CA GLN A 257 -6.65 -16.74 22.70
C GLN A 257 -5.95 -18.06 22.41
N ARG A 258 -4.98 -18.08 21.48
CA ARG A 258 -4.20 -19.29 21.19
C ARG A 258 -3.35 -19.72 22.39
N GLU A 259 -2.72 -18.77 23.08
CA GLU A 259 -1.91 -19.06 24.27
C GLU A 259 -2.78 -19.50 25.47
N VAL A 260 -3.98 -18.92 25.63
CA VAL A 260 -4.94 -19.32 26.68
C VAL A 260 -5.32 -20.79 26.51
N ILE A 261 -5.63 -21.22 25.28
CA ILE A 261 -6.02 -22.62 24.97
C ILE A 261 -4.87 -23.60 25.29
N CYS A 262 -3.62 -23.13 25.20
CA CYS A 262 -2.43 -23.95 25.43
C CYS A 262 -1.87 -23.88 26.87
N SER A 263 -2.41 -23.02 27.73
CA SER A 263 -1.99 -22.92 29.12
C SER A 263 -2.61 -24.02 29.98
N LYS A 264 -1.76 -24.73 30.74
CA LYS A 264 -2.19 -25.80 31.66
C LYS A 264 -2.59 -25.29 33.06
N ASP A 265 -2.15 -24.09 33.46
CA ASP A 265 -2.20 -23.63 34.86
C ASP A 265 -3.32 -22.62 35.18
N GLY A 266 -4.16 -22.23 34.20
CA GLY A 266 -5.40 -21.45 34.43
C GLY A 266 -5.28 -20.05 35.05
N SER A 267 -4.13 -19.65 35.59
CA SER A 267 -3.90 -18.33 36.18
C SER A 267 -3.72 -17.27 35.10
N VAL A 268 -4.49 -16.17 35.18
CA VAL A 268 -4.42 -15.06 34.22
C VAL A 268 -3.01 -14.45 34.12
N ILE A 269 -2.30 -14.39 35.25
CA ILE A 269 -0.96 -13.80 35.30
C ILE A 269 0.05 -14.68 34.54
N SER A 270 0.00 -16.01 34.72
CA SER A 270 0.90 -16.92 34.00
C SER A 270 0.60 -16.96 32.50
N VAL A 271 -0.67 -16.80 32.10
CA VAL A 271 -1.04 -16.70 30.68
C VAL A 271 -0.52 -15.40 30.05
N VAL A 272 -0.65 -14.26 30.74
CA VAL A 272 -0.15 -12.98 30.22
C VAL A 272 1.38 -12.99 30.12
N GLU A 273 2.07 -13.54 31.12
CA GLU A 273 3.53 -13.70 31.08
C GLU A 273 3.98 -14.60 29.93
N ALA A 274 3.35 -15.77 29.76
CA ALA A 274 3.63 -16.67 28.65
C ALA A 274 3.38 -16.00 27.29
N PHE A 275 2.25 -15.30 27.15
CA PHE A 275 1.92 -14.56 25.92
C PHE A 275 2.99 -13.51 25.58
N ILE A 276 3.39 -12.67 26.54
CA ILE A 276 4.41 -11.63 26.30
C ILE A 276 5.75 -12.29 25.96
N ARG A 277 6.15 -13.33 26.67
CA ARG A 277 7.42 -14.02 26.46
C ARG A 277 7.50 -14.69 25.09
N ASN A 278 6.43 -15.38 24.70
CA ASN A 278 6.34 -16.09 23.43
C ASN A 278 6.20 -15.13 22.25
N TYR A 279 5.38 -14.09 22.40
CA TYR A 279 5.16 -13.15 21.32
C TYR A 279 6.42 -12.34 21.00
N TYR A 280 7.14 -11.88 22.01
CA TYR A 280 8.39 -11.13 21.85
C TYR A 280 9.63 -12.02 21.97
N MET A 281 9.53 -13.27 21.48
CA MET A 281 10.61 -14.24 21.60
C MET A 281 11.89 -13.74 20.90
N GLU A 282 11.79 -12.90 19.87
CA GLU A 282 12.94 -12.23 19.26
C GLU A 282 13.83 -11.51 20.29
N VAL A 283 13.26 -10.88 21.32
CA VAL A 283 14.01 -10.16 22.35
C VAL A 283 14.31 -11.07 23.54
N PHE A 284 13.32 -11.81 24.03
CA PHE A 284 13.48 -12.66 25.23
C PHE A 284 14.32 -13.91 25.02
N THR A 285 14.72 -14.23 23.78
CA THR A 285 15.78 -15.22 23.51
C THR A 285 17.14 -14.74 24.05
N TYR A 286 17.39 -13.43 24.04
CA TYR A 286 18.71 -12.85 24.37
C TYR A 286 18.73 -12.12 25.72
N ILE A 287 17.57 -11.70 26.21
CA ILE A 287 17.42 -10.96 27.48
C ILE A 287 16.47 -11.72 28.39
N SER A 288 16.80 -11.78 29.68
CA SER A 288 15.92 -12.37 30.70
C SER A 288 14.57 -11.65 30.73
N PHE A 289 13.50 -12.43 30.89
CA PHE A 289 12.15 -11.89 30.95
C PHE A 289 12.00 -10.89 32.11
N SER A 290 11.36 -9.76 31.81
CA SER A 290 10.96 -8.75 32.78
C SER A 290 9.69 -8.10 32.28
N LEU A 291 8.69 -7.96 33.16
CA LEU A 291 7.40 -7.37 32.83
C LEU A 291 7.54 -5.95 32.27
N TRP A 292 8.47 -5.16 32.82
CA TRP A 292 8.73 -3.79 32.35
C TRP A 292 9.26 -3.76 30.91
N ILE A 293 10.16 -4.69 30.56
CA ILE A 293 10.65 -4.83 29.19
C ILE A 293 9.48 -5.23 28.28
N GLY A 294 8.65 -6.17 28.71
CA GLY A 294 7.44 -6.58 27.99
C GLY A 294 6.51 -5.41 27.68
N ILE A 295 6.24 -4.54 28.66
CA ILE A 295 5.41 -3.33 28.47
C ILE A 295 6.03 -2.39 27.42
N VAL A 296 7.34 -2.16 27.48
CA VAL A 296 8.05 -1.33 26.49
C VAL A 296 7.93 -1.92 25.09
N LEU A 297 8.08 -3.24 24.93
CA LEU A 297 7.95 -3.92 23.64
C LEU A 297 6.53 -3.82 23.08
N VAL A 298 5.49 -3.94 23.93
CA VAL A 298 4.09 -3.71 23.54
C VAL A 298 3.88 -2.30 23.01
N ILE A 299 4.43 -1.30 23.69
CA ILE A 299 4.34 0.11 23.24
C ILE A 299 5.06 0.29 21.91
N LEU A 300 6.29 -0.22 21.76
CA LEU A 300 7.06 -0.10 20.51
C LEU A 300 6.34 -0.77 19.34
N GLN A 301 5.81 -1.98 19.54
CA GLN A 301 5.03 -2.70 18.54
C GLN A 301 3.78 -1.91 18.12
N PHE A 302 3.07 -1.33 19.09
CA PHE A 302 1.94 -0.45 18.82
C PHE A 302 2.35 0.74 17.94
N LEU A 303 3.43 1.45 18.29
CA LEU A 303 3.96 2.55 17.48
C LEU A 303 4.37 2.09 16.07
N CYS A 304 4.96 0.90 15.92
CA CYS A 304 5.29 0.34 14.60
C CYS A 304 4.04 0.10 13.75
N THR A 305 2.96 -0.45 14.33
CA THR A 305 1.68 -0.67 13.63
C THR A 305 1.07 0.66 13.18
N PHE A 306 1.11 1.68 14.03
CA PHE A 306 0.59 3.00 13.71
C PHE A 306 1.47 3.76 12.71
N THR A 307 2.77 3.49 12.65
CA THR A 307 3.67 4.00 11.59
C THR A 307 3.20 3.58 10.21
N TRP A 308 2.92 2.29 10.04
CA TRP A 308 2.46 1.75 8.76
C TRP A 308 1.10 2.32 8.36
N ASN A 309 0.13 2.32 9.28
CA ASN A 309 -1.21 2.86 9.01
C ASN A 309 -1.18 4.36 8.71
N PHE A 310 -0.39 5.14 9.46
CA PHE A 310 -0.28 6.57 9.24
C PHE A 310 0.41 6.92 7.92
N ALA A 311 1.46 6.19 7.52
CA ALA A 311 2.14 6.40 6.25
C ALA A 311 1.14 6.30 5.07
N ASP A 312 0.31 5.26 5.07
CA ASP A 312 -0.73 5.06 4.05
C ASP A 312 -1.77 6.18 4.07
N LEU A 313 -2.29 6.50 5.27
CA LEU A 313 -3.25 7.60 5.43
C LEU A 313 -2.68 8.92 4.86
N LEU A 314 -1.44 9.25 5.19
CA LEU A 314 -0.78 10.48 4.75
C LEU A 314 -0.65 10.52 3.22
N LEU A 315 -0.17 9.43 2.61
CA LEU A 315 -0.02 9.33 1.15
C LEU A 315 -1.37 9.48 0.45
N GLY A 316 -2.42 8.81 0.95
CA GLY A 316 -3.75 8.90 0.37
C GLY A 316 -4.39 10.29 0.53
N LEU A 317 -4.20 10.98 1.66
CA LEU A 317 -4.68 12.37 1.84
C LEU A 317 -3.96 13.35 0.90
N ILE A 318 -2.65 13.18 0.69
CA ILE A 318 -1.88 13.98 -0.27
C ILE A 318 -2.38 13.71 -1.70
N GLY A 319 -2.54 12.44 -2.07
CA GLY A 319 -3.08 12.03 -3.37
C GLY A 319 -4.47 12.62 -3.62
N TRP A 320 -5.35 12.50 -2.63
CA TRP A 320 -6.70 13.05 -2.68
C TRP A 320 -6.71 14.57 -2.86
N THR A 321 -5.81 15.30 -2.19
CA THR A 321 -5.71 16.76 -2.34
C THR A 321 -5.36 17.13 -3.79
N ILE A 322 -4.33 16.52 -4.36
CA ILE A 322 -3.87 16.84 -5.72
C ILE A 322 -4.94 16.46 -6.76
N SER A 323 -5.50 15.25 -6.67
CA SER A 323 -6.56 14.80 -7.58
C SER A 323 -7.79 15.72 -7.51
N SER A 324 -8.19 16.16 -6.32
CA SER A 324 -9.30 17.10 -6.16
C SER A 324 -9.05 18.46 -6.82
N ARG A 325 -7.79 18.91 -6.90
CA ARG A 325 -7.41 20.16 -7.56
C ARG A 325 -7.48 20.05 -9.07
N PHE A 326 -7.00 18.95 -9.65
CA PHE A 326 -7.22 18.66 -11.07
C PHE A 326 -8.71 18.58 -11.40
N LYS A 327 -9.50 17.93 -10.54
CA LYS A 327 -10.95 17.85 -10.72
C LYS A 327 -11.64 19.21 -10.77
N LEU A 328 -11.25 20.16 -9.90
CA LEU A 328 -11.78 21.53 -9.94
C LEU A 328 -11.38 22.26 -11.23
N PHE A 329 -10.13 22.10 -11.67
CA PHE A 329 -9.66 22.63 -12.95
C PHE A 329 -10.49 22.08 -14.12
N ASN A 330 -10.70 20.76 -14.16
CA ASN A 330 -11.51 20.10 -15.18
C ASN A 330 -12.96 20.56 -15.17
N GLN A 331 -13.59 20.67 -13.99
CA GLN A 331 -14.96 21.18 -13.85
C GLN A 331 -15.13 22.60 -14.39
N ALA A 332 -14.13 23.45 -14.25
CA ALA A 332 -14.16 24.78 -14.84
C ALA A 332 -13.97 24.74 -16.36
N LEU A 333 -13.13 23.83 -16.86
CA LEU A 333 -12.89 23.64 -18.29
C LEU A 333 -14.13 23.06 -19.01
N PHE A 334 -14.83 22.10 -18.41
CA PHE A 334 -16.07 21.53 -18.94
C PHE A 334 -17.18 22.56 -19.13
N LYS A 335 -17.24 23.62 -18.32
CA LYS A 335 -18.24 24.70 -18.46
C LYS A 335 -18.06 25.53 -19.72
N VAL A 336 -16.89 25.49 -20.34
CA VAL A 336 -16.57 26.25 -21.55
C VAL A 336 -16.39 25.34 -22.77
N GLN A 337 -16.70 24.05 -22.64
CA GLN A 337 -16.61 23.09 -23.74
C GLN A 337 -17.53 23.50 -24.90
N GLY A 338 -17.01 23.40 -26.13
CA GLY A 338 -17.74 23.78 -27.35
C GLY A 338 -17.93 25.29 -27.55
N GLN A 339 -17.44 26.14 -26.65
CA GLN A 339 -17.54 27.59 -26.78
C GLN A 339 -16.29 28.15 -27.48
N ASP A 340 -16.50 29.21 -28.28
CA ASP A 340 -15.40 29.94 -28.89
C ASP A 340 -14.62 30.73 -27.83
N ARG A 341 -13.29 30.60 -27.83
CA ARG A 341 -12.38 31.12 -26.81
C ARG A 341 -11.10 31.61 -27.49
N ASP A 342 -10.58 32.72 -27.02
CA ASP A 342 -9.38 33.30 -27.61
C ASP A 342 -8.10 32.53 -27.22
N SER A 343 -7.02 32.78 -27.97
CA SER A 343 -5.72 32.18 -27.69
C SER A 343 -5.19 32.53 -26.29
N SER A 344 -5.53 33.70 -25.78
CA SER A 344 -5.17 34.15 -24.42
C SER A 344 -5.78 33.25 -23.34
N PHE A 345 -7.06 32.88 -23.49
CA PHE A 345 -7.72 31.92 -22.60
C PHE A 345 -7.01 30.57 -22.56
N TRP A 346 -6.68 30.00 -23.71
CA TRP A 346 -5.99 28.70 -23.80
C TRP A 346 -4.58 28.75 -23.23
N LYS A 347 -3.85 29.85 -23.46
CA LYS A 347 -2.54 30.10 -22.84
C LYS A 347 -2.65 30.11 -21.32
N MET A 348 -3.60 30.86 -20.77
CA MET A 348 -3.82 30.96 -19.33
C MET A 348 -4.19 29.60 -18.73
N THR A 349 -5.13 28.89 -19.35
CA THR A 349 -5.58 27.56 -18.93
C THR A 349 -4.42 26.55 -18.90
N ARG A 350 -3.54 26.59 -19.90
CA ARG A 350 -2.33 25.76 -19.92
C ARG A 350 -1.35 26.13 -18.81
N MET A 351 -1.18 27.43 -18.50
CA MET A 351 -0.37 27.87 -17.36
C MET A 351 -0.94 27.35 -16.04
N ASP A 352 -2.26 27.39 -15.85
CA ASP A 352 -2.90 26.84 -14.65
C ASP A 352 -2.67 25.32 -14.53
N TYR A 353 -2.76 24.60 -15.65
CA TYR A 353 -2.41 23.18 -15.70
C TYR A 353 -0.95 22.93 -15.29
N ASN A 354 -0.01 23.76 -15.79
CA ASN A 354 1.40 23.63 -15.43
C ASN A 354 1.62 23.75 -13.92
N GLU A 355 0.96 24.69 -13.25
CA GLU A 355 1.03 24.86 -11.79
C GLU A 355 0.61 23.58 -11.04
N LEU A 356 -0.44 22.89 -11.49
CA LEU A 356 -0.84 21.60 -10.93
C LEU A 356 0.19 20.50 -11.20
N THR A 357 0.74 20.44 -12.42
CA THR A 357 1.76 19.44 -12.75
C THR A 357 3.06 19.66 -11.97
N ASP A 358 3.46 20.91 -11.78
CA ASP A 358 4.68 21.27 -11.06
C ASP A 358 4.54 20.99 -9.57
N LEU A 359 3.38 21.30 -8.97
CA LEU A 359 3.07 20.86 -7.61
C LEU A 359 3.17 19.33 -7.49
N THR A 360 2.57 18.60 -8.44
CA THR A 360 2.58 17.12 -8.41
C THR A 360 4.00 16.58 -8.44
N ARG A 361 4.87 17.10 -9.33
CA ARG A 361 6.28 16.70 -9.41
C ARG A 361 7.07 17.04 -8.15
N LYS A 362 6.85 18.23 -7.57
CA LYS A 362 7.50 18.62 -6.32
C LYS A 362 7.08 17.70 -5.17
N VAL A 363 5.78 17.45 -5.02
CA VAL A 363 5.24 16.55 -3.99
C VAL A 363 5.77 15.14 -4.17
N ASP A 364 5.76 14.61 -5.40
CA ASP A 364 6.34 13.30 -5.72
C ASP A 364 7.80 13.20 -5.26
N SER A 365 8.62 14.23 -5.51
CA SER A 365 10.02 14.23 -5.06
C SER A 365 10.20 14.12 -3.54
N TYR A 366 9.22 14.59 -2.76
CA TYR A 366 9.23 14.48 -1.30
C TYR A 366 8.74 13.11 -0.80
N ILE A 367 7.82 12.46 -1.51
CA ILE A 367 7.11 11.26 -1.02
C ILE A 367 7.37 9.97 -1.81
N GLN A 368 8.02 10.01 -2.98
CA GLN A 368 8.19 8.87 -3.89
C GLN A 368 8.82 7.63 -3.22
N LYS A 369 9.72 7.82 -2.24
CA LYS A 369 10.34 6.73 -1.47
C LYS A 369 9.35 6.09 -0.49
N LEU A 370 8.56 6.93 0.19
CA LEU A 370 7.55 6.48 1.13
C LEU A 370 6.40 5.79 0.38
N MET A 371 6.07 6.28 -0.81
CA MET A 371 5.11 5.67 -1.71
C MET A 371 5.54 4.27 -2.16
N LEU A 372 6.80 4.11 -2.60
CA LEU A 372 7.36 2.80 -2.96
C LEU A 372 7.28 1.82 -1.78
N LEU A 373 7.71 2.26 -0.60
CA LEU A 373 7.69 1.44 0.62
C LEU A 373 6.26 1.03 1.00
N SER A 374 5.31 1.97 1.00
CA SER A 374 3.90 1.72 1.30
C SER A 374 3.28 0.67 0.36
N LEU A 375 3.52 0.79 -0.95
CA LEU A 375 3.01 -0.18 -1.92
C LEU A 375 3.67 -1.56 -1.77
N GLY A 376 4.98 -1.59 -1.54
CA GLY A 376 5.73 -2.84 -1.31
C GLY A 376 5.27 -3.56 -0.05
N ASP A 377 5.13 -2.83 1.06
CA ASP A 377 4.65 -3.37 2.33
C ASP A 377 3.24 -3.93 2.20
N ASN A 378 2.32 -3.12 1.65
CA ASN A 378 0.93 -3.53 1.48
C ASN A 378 0.83 -4.78 0.59
N LEU A 379 1.58 -4.84 -0.51
CA LEU A 379 1.64 -6.02 -1.36
C LEU A 379 2.18 -7.26 -0.61
N TYR A 380 3.30 -7.12 0.10
CA TYR A 380 3.89 -8.21 0.88
C TYR A 380 2.89 -8.77 1.90
N PHE A 381 2.25 -7.90 2.69
CA PHE A 381 1.31 -8.34 3.72
C PHE A 381 0.00 -8.87 3.15
N ILE A 382 -0.48 -8.37 2.01
CA ILE A 382 -1.63 -8.96 1.31
C ILE A 382 -1.29 -10.41 0.91
N CYS A 383 -0.16 -10.64 0.22
CA CYS A 383 0.24 -11.97 -0.21
C CYS A 383 0.44 -12.94 0.96
N ILE A 384 1.13 -12.50 2.03
CA ILE A 384 1.35 -13.36 3.21
C ILE A 384 0.03 -13.68 3.93
N GLN A 385 -0.89 -12.71 4.06
CA GLN A 385 -2.17 -12.98 4.68
C GLN A 385 -3.01 -13.94 3.83
N LEU A 386 -3.09 -13.76 2.51
CA LEU A 386 -3.80 -14.68 1.62
C LEU A 386 -3.26 -16.10 1.71
N LEU A 387 -1.94 -16.28 1.65
CA LEU A 387 -1.28 -17.58 1.85
C LEU A 387 -1.64 -18.22 3.19
N LYS A 388 -1.61 -17.44 4.28
CA LYS A 388 -2.00 -17.90 5.63
C LYS A 388 -3.48 -18.27 5.69
N GLY A 389 -4.34 -17.51 5.03
CA GLY A 389 -5.78 -17.76 4.93
C GLY A 389 -6.11 -19.08 4.25
N LEU A 390 -5.43 -19.39 3.13
CA LEU A 390 -5.57 -20.67 2.43
C LEU A 390 -5.20 -21.86 3.31
N ASN A 391 -4.14 -21.72 4.11
CA ASN A 391 -3.69 -22.77 5.03
C ASN A 391 -4.55 -22.89 6.28
N SER A 392 -5.11 -21.79 6.78
CA SER A 392 -5.89 -21.74 8.03
C SER A 392 -7.34 -22.21 7.84
N ASN A 393 -8.03 -21.76 6.79
CA ASN A 393 -9.42 -22.15 6.51
C ASN A 393 -9.58 -23.64 6.18
N ARG A 394 -8.49 -24.33 5.80
CA ARG A 394 -8.48 -25.79 5.62
C ARG A 394 -8.34 -26.57 6.93
N LYS A 395 -7.81 -25.95 7.99
CA LYS A 395 -7.46 -26.62 9.26
C LYS A 395 -8.37 -26.25 10.43
N SER A 396 -9.06 -25.12 10.37
CA SER A 396 -9.91 -24.60 11.44
C SER A 396 -11.34 -24.37 10.96
N GLY A 397 -12.30 -25.01 11.65
CA GLY A 397 -13.75 -24.76 11.48
C GLY A 397 -14.28 -23.63 12.38
N ASN A 398 -13.40 -22.82 12.98
CA ASN A 398 -13.78 -21.79 13.95
C ASN A 398 -14.19 -20.49 13.24
N ILE A 399 -15.48 -20.14 13.33
CA ILE A 399 -16.04 -18.93 12.72
C ILE A 399 -15.36 -17.63 13.18
N TYR A 400 -14.83 -17.59 14.41
CA TYR A 400 -14.14 -16.41 14.93
C TYR A 400 -12.80 -16.17 14.23
N GLU A 401 -12.05 -17.22 13.92
CA GLU A 401 -10.78 -17.12 13.21
C GLU A 401 -10.98 -16.70 11.75
N THR A 402 -11.99 -17.27 11.08
CA THR A 402 -12.37 -16.88 9.72
C THR A 402 -12.85 -15.44 9.65
N ALA A 403 -13.69 -15.00 10.60
CA ALA A 403 -14.18 -13.61 10.64
C ALA A 403 -13.05 -12.60 10.86
N TYR A 404 -12.13 -12.87 11.81
CA TYR A 404 -10.95 -12.04 12.03
C TYR A 404 -10.04 -11.99 10.78
N PHE A 405 -9.81 -13.15 10.15
CA PHE A 405 -9.02 -13.23 8.92
C PHE A 405 -9.60 -12.33 7.81
N LEU A 406 -10.91 -12.44 7.54
CA LEU A 406 -11.60 -11.61 6.55
C LEU A 406 -11.53 -10.12 6.90
N TRP A 407 -11.65 -9.78 8.18
CA TRP A 407 -11.49 -8.40 8.65
C TRP A 407 -10.08 -7.87 8.38
N SER A 408 -9.04 -8.61 8.78
CA SER A 408 -7.63 -8.21 8.62
C SER A 408 -7.28 -7.99 7.14
N VAL A 409 -7.60 -8.96 6.28
CA VAL A 409 -7.34 -8.87 4.83
C VAL A 409 -8.16 -7.76 4.19
N GLY A 410 -9.46 -7.70 4.52
CA GLY A 410 -10.36 -6.68 3.97
C GLY A 410 -9.92 -5.27 4.33
N PHE A 411 -9.55 -5.02 5.59
CA PHE A 411 -9.04 -3.72 6.02
C PHE A 411 -7.74 -3.35 5.29
N LEU A 412 -6.80 -4.29 5.15
CA LEU A 412 -5.55 -4.07 4.43
C LEU A 412 -5.78 -3.75 2.93
N ILE A 413 -6.68 -4.48 2.27
CA ILE A 413 -7.05 -4.23 0.87
C ILE A 413 -7.71 -2.86 0.72
N ILE A 414 -8.70 -2.52 1.56
CA ILE A 414 -9.39 -1.23 1.50
C ILE A 414 -8.40 -0.06 1.67
N ARG A 415 -7.48 -0.17 2.63
CA ARG A 415 -6.43 0.83 2.85
C ARG A 415 -5.51 0.96 1.63
N THR A 416 -5.09 -0.16 1.06
CA THR A 416 -4.23 -0.19 -0.14
C THR A 416 -4.96 0.44 -1.33
N CYS A 417 -6.22 0.09 -1.56
CA CYS A 417 -7.09 0.69 -2.58
C CYS A 417 -7.23 2.20 -2.38
N PHE A 418 -7.38 2.68 -1.15
CA PHE A 418 -7.47 4.11 -0.87
C PHE A 418 -6.19 4.86 -1.31
N VAL A 419 -5.00 4.40 -0.91
CA VAL A 419 -3.73 5.02 -1.30
C VAL A 419 -3.56 5.00 -2.82
N THR A 420 -3.77 3.84 -3.41
CA THR A 420 -3.55 3.63 -4.85
C THR A 420 -4.56 4.36 -5.72
N PHE A 421 -5.85 4.34 -5.40
CA PHE A 421 -6.88 5.05 -6.19
C PHE A 421 -6.78 6.56 -6.08
N THR A 422 -6.43 7.10 -4.91
CA THR A 422 -6.21 8.55 -4.79
C THR A 422 -4.97 9.02 -5.54
N ALA A 423 -3.89 8.22 -5.54
CA ALA A 423 -2.70 8.47 -6.34
C ALA A 423 -2.96 8.33 -7.85
N ALA A 424 -3.62 7.26 -8.28
CA ALA A 424 -3.99 7.03 -9.68
C ALA A 424 -4.99 8.07 -10.21
N GLY A 425 -5.90 8.54 -9.36
CA GLY A 425 -6.83 9.61 -9.70
C GLY A 425 -6.16 10.93 -10.05
N ILE A 426 -4.89 11.14 -9.70
CA ILE A 426 -4.12 12.29 -10.22
C ILE A 426 -3.85 12.11 -11.71
N HIS A 427 -3.40 10.92 -12.11
CA HIS A 427 -3.13 10.63 -13.51
C HIS A 427 -4.41 10.74 -14.36
N ASP A 428 -5.50 10.13 -13.92
CA ASP A 428 -6.77 10.16 -14.64
C ASP A 428 -7.26 11.60 -14.82
N GLU A 429 -7.40 12.35 -13.72
CA GLU A 429 -7.87 13.74 -13.75
C GLU A 429 -6.90 14.65 -14.51
N SER A 430 -5.60 14.35 -14.57
CA SER A 430 -4.65 15.13 -15.37
C SER A 430 -4.87 15.00 -16.87
N LYS A 431 -5.54 13.95 -17.34
CA LYS A 431 -5.79 13.66 -18.76
C LYS A 431 -7.19 14.07 -19.22
N GLU A 432 -8.14 14.24 -18.30
CA GLU A 432 -9.54 14.60 -18.61
C GLU A 432 -9.68 15.85 -19.47
N ALA A 433 -8.79 16.84 -19.31
CA ALA A 433 -8.77 18.05 -20.12
C ALA A 433 -8.68 17.81 -21.64
N LYS A 434 -8.18 16.64 -22.08
CA LYS A 434 -8.14 16.25 -23.50
C LYS A 434 -9.52 16.20 -24.13
N THR A 435 -10.52 15.72 -23.39
CA THR A 435 -11.90 15.59 -23.88
C THR A 435 -12.45 16.94 -24.31
N VAL A 436 -12.18 17.99 -23.51
CA VAL A 436 -12.56 19.36 -23.84
C VAL A 436 -11.77 19.88 -25.04
N LEU A 437 -10.47 19.62 -25.10
CA LEU A 437 -9.60 20.06 -26.20
C LEU A 437 -9.97 19.45 -27.55
N TYR A 438 -10.49 18.22 -27.58
CA TYR A 438 -11.01 17.60 -28.80
C TYR A 438 -12.35 18.19 -29.25
N SER A 439 -13.08 18.88 -28.38
CA SER A 439 -14.37 19.52 -28.70
C SER A 439 -14.24 21.01 -29.01
N ILE A 440 -13.05 21.50 -29.37
CA ILE A 440 -12.81 22.91 -29.63
C ILE A 440 -13.27 23.27 -31.05
N PRO A 441 -14.09 24.33 -31.22
CA PRO A 441 -14.46 24.84 -32.54
C PRO A 441 -13.24 25.23 -33.37
N GLU A 442 -13.29 25.08 -34.70
CA GLU A 442 -12.18 25.42 -35.59
C GLU A 442 -11.72 26.89 -35.43
N SER A 443 -12.66 27.81 -35.19
CA SER A 443 -12.36 29.23 -34.95
C SER A 443 -11.52 29.50 -33.70
N SER A 444 -11.62 28.61 -32.69
CA SER A 444 -10.93 28.69 -31.40
C SER A 444 -9.64 27.85 -31.38
N TYR A 445 -9.42 27.02 -32.40
CA TYR A 445 -8.26 26.15 -32.48
C TYR A 445 -6.99 26.94 -32.86
N CYS A 446 -6.08 27.08 -31.89
CA CYS A 446 -4.86 27.87 -32.07
C CYS A 446 -3.59 27.11 -31.65
N ALA A 447 -2.43 27.75 -31.81
CA ALA A 447 -1.14 27.16 -31.43
C ALA A 447 -1.08 26.74 -29.94
N GLU A 448 -1.71 27.49 -29.04
CA GLU A 448 -1.74 27.16 -27.62
C GLU A 448 -2.62 25.94 -27.33
N THR A 449 -3.75 25.80 -28.01
CA THR A 449 -4.59 24.60 -27.97
C THR A 449 -3.80 23.37 -28.40
N ARG A 450 -3.07 23.46 -29.51
CA ARG A 450 -2.22 22.38 -30.01
C ARG A 450 -1.12 22.01 -29.00
N ARG A 451 -0.40 23.01 -28.47
CA ARG A 451 0.65 22.79 -27.45
C ARG A 451 0.10 22.14 -26.20
N PHE A 452 -1.09 22.55 -25.76
CA PHE A 452 -1.73 21.99 -24.57
C PHE A 452 -2.15 20.54 -24.82
N LEU A 453 -2.75 20.24 -25.99
CA LEU A 453 -3.09 18.87 -26.37
C LEU A 453 -1.85 17.97 -26.48
N THR A 454 -0.77 18.44 -27.10
CA THR A 454 0.50 17.70 -27.14
C THR A 454 1.00 17.42 -25.73
N GLN A 455 1.01 18.42 -24.85
CA GLN A 455 1.45 18.25 -23.47
C GLN A 455 0.63 17.21 -22.70
N LEU A 456 -0.70 17.22 -22.82
CA LEU A 456 -1.55 16.21 -22.18
C LEU A 456 -1.31 14.81 -22.75
N SER A 457 -0.98 14.73 -24.04
CA SER A 457 -0.72 13.46 -24.73
C SER A 457 0.64 12.87 -24.40
N THR A 458 1.68 13.69 -24.24
CA THR A 458 3.06 13.21 -24.06
C THR A 458 3.53 13.21 -22.62
N ASN A 459 2.95 14.03 -21.73
CA ASN A 459 3.43 14.21 -20.37
C ASN A 459 2.57 13.42 -19.38
N ASP A 460 3.17 12.47 -18.68
CA ASP A 460 2.49 11.72 -17.63
C ASP A 460 2.67 12.40 -16.28
N VAL A 461 1.54 12.83 -15.73
CA VAL A 461 1.46 13.46 -14.42
C VAL A 461 0.92 12.43 -13.46
N ALA A 462 1.79 11.90 -12.60
CA ALA A 462 1.43 10.86 -11.63
C ALA A 462 2.37 10.94 -10.44
N LEU A 463 1.95 10.35 -9.32
CA LEU A 463 2.87 9.98 -8.26
C LEU A 463 3.59 8.69 -8.64
N THR A 464 4.83 8.53 -8.18
CA THR A 464 5.70 7.43 -8.58
C THR A 464 6.27 6.68 -7.38
N GLY A 465 6.58 5.40 -7.58
CA GLY A 465 7.43 4.63 -6.69
C GLY A 465 8.90 4.82 -7.08
N CYS A 466 9.55 5.85 -6.56
CA CYS A 466 10.94 6.22 -6.91
C CYS A 466 11.21 6.33 -8.43
N LYS A 467 10.22 6.77 -9.22
CA LYS A 467 10.26 6.78 -10.71
C LYS A 467 10.46 5.41 -11.38
N PHE A 468 10.40 4.29 -10.64
CA PHE A 468 10.39 2.96 -11.25
C PHE A 468 9.08 2.67 -11.97
N PHE A 469 7.97 3.15 -11.40
CA PHE A 469 6.64 3.04 -11.99
C PHE A 469 5.78 4.24 -11.58
N SER A 470 4.85 4.61 -12.45
CA SER A 470 3.82 5.61 -12.20
C SER A 470 2.57 4.92 -11.66
N ILE A 471 1.96 5.49 -10.62
CA ILE A 471 0.74 4.92 -10.05
C ILE A 471 -0.44 5.33 -10.92
N THR A 472 -0.95 4.38 -11.69
CA THR A 472 -2.11 4.53 -12.58
C THR A 472 -3.13 3.42 -12.31
N ARG A 473 -4.38 3.57 -12.77
CA ARG A 473 -5.38 2.51 -12.68
C ARG A 473 -4.92 1.21 -13.36
N GLY A 474 -4.18 1.34 -14.47
CA GLY A 474 -3.58 0.21 -15.18
C GLY A 474 -2.64 -0.59 -14.28
N LEU A 475 -1.70 0.07 -13.61
CA LEU A 475 -0.77 -0.60 -12.68
C LEU A 475 -1.51 -1.33 -11.55
N ILE A 476 -2.55 -0.69 -10.98
CA ILE A 476 -3.34 -1.27 -9.89
C ILE A 476 -4.05 -2.54 -10.37
N LEU A 477 -4.66 -2.50 -11.55
CA LEU A 477 -5.32 -3.66 -12.16
C LEU A 477 -4.33 -4.79 -12.45
N THR A 478 -3.13 -4.46 -12.97
CA THR A 478 -2.07 -5.44 -13.19
C THR A 478 -1.66 -6.12 -11.89
N ILE A 479 -1.36 -5.36 -10.83
CA ILE A 479 -0.97 -5.92 -9.53
C ILE A 479 -2.08 -6.80 -8.96
N ALA A 480 -3.33 -6.34 -8.98
CA ALA A 480 -4.47 -7.12 -8.50
C ALA A 480 -4.66 -8.42 -9.30
N GLY A 481 -4.57 -8.36 -10.63
CA GLY A 481 -4.63 -9.52 -11.51
C GLY A 481 -3.52 -10.52 -11.20
N THR A 482 -2.28 -10.04 -11.04
CA THR A 482 -1.13 -10.88 -10.69
C THR A 482 -1.31 -11.59 -9.35
N ILE A 483 -1.79 -10.88 -8.31
CA ILE A 483 -2.11 -11.51 -7.01
C ILE A 483 -3.13 -12.63 -7.21
N VAL A 484 -4.26 -12.35 -7.86
CA VAL A 484 -5.32 -13.34 -8.09
C VAL A 484 -4.79 -14.55 -8.88
N THR A 485 -3.99 -14.33 -9.93
CA THR A 485 -3.38 -15.41 -10.71
C THR A 485 -2.49 -16.29 -9.84
N TYR A 486 -1.61 -15.72 -9.03
CA TYR A 486 -0.75 -16.51 -8.14
C TYR A 486 -1.53 -17.25 -7.07
N GLU A 487 -2.57 -16.65 -6.50
CA GLU A 487 -3.42 -17.32 -5.52
C GLU A 487 -4.18 -18.50 -6.14
N VAL A 488 -4.73 -18.35 -7.36
CA VAL A 488 -5.37 -19.46 -8.07
C VAL A 488 -4.39 -20.59 -8.34
N ILE A 489 -3.17 -20.26 -8.79
CA ILE A 489 -2.12 -21.25 -9.02
C ILE A 489 -1.74 -21.96 -7.72
N LEU A 490 -1.57 -21.23 -6.61
CA LEU A 490 -1.26 -21.81 -5.30
C LEU A 490 -2.37 -22.73 -4.81
N VAL A 491 -3.64 -22.37 -5.00
CA VAL A 491 -4.77 -23.24 -4.64
C VAL A 491 -4.73 -24.54 -5.44
N GLN A 492 -4.45 -24.49 -6.74
CA GLN A 492 -4.38 -25.67 -7.63
C GLN A 492 -3.23 -26.61 -7.28
N PHE A 493 -2.04 -26.10 -6.96
CA PHE A 493 -0.93 -26.94 -6.53
C PHE A 493 -1.15 -27.53 -5.13
N ASN A 494 -1.80 -26.79 -4.24
CA ASN A 494 -2.06 -27.23 -2.88
C ASN A 494 -3.27 -28.19 -2.76
N THR A 495 -4.04 -28.43 -3.83
CA THR A 495 -5.06 -29.50 -3.89
C THR A 495 -4.48 -30.86 -4.31
N GLY A 496 -3.22 -30.93 -4.74
CA GLY A 496 -2.57 -32.17 -5.17
C GLY A 496 -1.95 -33.02 -4.05
N ASP A 497 -1.89 -32.51 -2.82
CA ASP A 497 -1.31 -33.18 -1.64
C ASP A 497 -2.40 -33.77 -0.70
N GLU A 498 -3.58 -34.10 -1.23
CA GLU A 498 -4.63 -34.81 -0.51
C GLU A 498 -4.30 -36.30 -0.41
N ASP A 499 -3.51 -36.71 0.59
CA ASP A 499 -3.48 -38.10 1.07
C ASP A 499 -2.70 -38.19 2.41
N LEU A 500 -3.25 -37.70 3.52
CA LEU A 500 -2.96 -38.21 4.88
C LEU A 500 -4.02 -37.66 5.86
N PRO A 501 -4.71 -38.51 6.67
CA PRO A 501 -5.71 -38.04 7.62
C PRO A 501 -5.05 -37.26 8.77
N ALA A 502 -5.56 -36.05 9.02
CA ALA A 502 -5.14 -35.24 10.17
C ALA A 502 -5.81 -35.77 11.44
N ASP A 503 -5.00 -36.24 12.40
CA ASP A 503 -5.45 -36.58 13.75
C ASP A 503 -6.02 -35.32 14.43
N GLY A 504 -7.35 -35.28 14.52
CA GLY A 504 -8.08 -34.22 15.21
C GLY A 504 -7.95 -34.41 16.71
N ASN A 505 -6.94 -33.82 17.34
CA ASN A 505 -7.09 -33.17 18.66
C ASN A 505 -5.89 -32.43 19.24
N ASN A 506 -4.73 -32.29 18.58
CA ASN A 506 -3.55 -31.65 19.23
C ASN A 506 -2.78 -30.63 18.38
N THR A 507 -3.37 -30.04 17.35
CA THR A 507 -2.62 -29.19 16.40
C THR A 507 -2.52 -27.71 16.77
N TYR A 508 -3.20 -27.25 17.83
CA TYR A 508 -3.23 -25.83 18.21
C TYR A 508 -2.10 -25.40 19.16
N CYS A 509 -1.46 -26.36 19.82
CA CYS A 509 -0.40 -26.11 20.79
C CYS A 509 0.92 -26.65 20.26
N MET A 510 1.65 -25.82 19.51
CA MET A 510 3.06 -26.11 19.28
C MET A 510 3.82 -25.79 20.57
N ASN A 511 4.31 -26.83 21.26
CA ASN A 511 5.37 -26.65 22.24
C ASN A 511 6.63 -26.24 21.46
N PHE A 512 7.01 -24.96 21.54
CA PHE A 512 8.31 -24.46 21.09
C PHE A 512 9.15 -24.02 22.27
#